data_AF-S8FE93-F1
#
_entry.id   AF-S8FE93-F1
#
_cell.length_a   1.000
_cell.length_b   1.000
_cell.length_c   1.000
_cell.angle_alpha   90.00
_cell.angle_beta   90.00
_cell.angle_gamma   90.00
#
_symmetry.space_group_name_H-M   'P 1'
#
loop_
_entity.id
_entity.type
_entity.pdbx_description
1 polymer ?
#
loop_
_entity_poly.entity_id
_entity_poly.type
_entity_poly.pdbx_seq_one_letter_code
_entity_poly.pdbx_strand_id
1 'polypeptide(L)' 'YPKLSRMALCYLTIPLTSVGVERLFSKGHILITHLRNGLSAASIWAILCLNDWAQKGYVKDKDVLAVT' A
#
# COMPACT_ATOMS: atom_id res chain seq x y z
N TYR A 1 -4.09 4.58 -31.46
CA TYR A 1 -4.33 3.15 -31.14
C TYR A 1 -4.72 2.96 -29.68
N PRO A 2 -6.02 3.09 -29.31
CA PRO A 2 -6.45 3.06 -27.91
C PRO A 2 -6.24 1.71 -27.21
N LYS A 3 -6.24 0.60 -27.94
CA LYS A 3 -6.01 -0.75 -27.38
C LYS A 3 -4.52 -1.02 -27.13
N LEU A 4 -3.65 -0.57 -28.06
CA LEU A 4 -2.21 -0.75 -27.97
C LEU A 4 -1.62 0.08 -26.82
N SER A 5 -2.08 1.32 -26.65
CA SER A 5 -1.65 2.18 -25.54
C SER A 5 -2.03 1.58 -24.18
N ARG A 6 -3.22 0.99 -24.05
CA ARG A 6 -3.64 0.31 -22.82
C ARG A 6 -2.75 -0.90 -22.49
N MET A 7 -2.41 -1.70 -23.50
CA MET A 7 -1.50 -2.84 -23.33
C MET A 7 -0.10 -2.40 -22.89
N ALA A 8 0.46 -1.37 -23.54
CA ALA A 8 1.77 -0.82 -23.19
C ALA A 8 1.79 -0.29 -21.75
N LEU A 9 0.73 0.44 -21.33
CA LEU A 9 0.61 0.90 -19.94
C LEU A 9 0.58 -0.26 -18.95
N CYS A 10 -0.17 -1.33 -19.22
CA CYS A 10 -0.19 -2.50 -18.34
C CYS A 10 1.22 -3.10 -18.16
N TYR A 11 2.00 -3.26 -19.23
CA TYR A 11 3.37 -3.79 -19.13
C TYR A 11 4.31 -2.85 -18.38
N LEU A 12 4.22 -1.54 -18.62
CA LEU A 12 5.08 -0.55 -17.98
C LEU A 12 4.75 -0.34 -16.50
N THR A 13 3.54 -0.70 -16.06
CA THR A 13 3.11 -0.54 -14.66
C THR A 13 3.52 -1.73 -13.79
N ILE A 14 3.88 -2.87 -14.39
CA ILE A 14 4.41 -4.01 -13.64
C ILE A 14 5.76 -3.58 -13.05
N PRO A 15 5.92 -3.58 -11.71
CA PRO A 15 7.20 -3.22 -11.11
C PRO A 15 8.26 -4.22 -11.57
N LEU A 16 9.38 -3.70 -12.08
CA LEU A 16 10.49 -4.52 -12.57
C LEU A 16 11.16 -5.33 -11.43
N THR A 17 11.00 -4.90 -10.18
CA THR A 17 11.62 -5.52 -9.01
C THR A 17 10.69 -5.58 -7.81
N SER A 18 10.90 -6.57 -6.93
CA SER A 18 10.21 -6.73 -5.65
C SER A 18 10.61 -5.68 -4.61
N VAL A 19 11.61 -4.85 -4.89
CA VAL A 19 12.22 -3.91 -3.94
C VAL A 19 11.19 -2.96 -3.33
N GLY A 20 10.17 -2.55 -4.10
CA GLY A 20 9.08 -1.71 -3.58
C GLY A 20 8.29 -2.41 -2.48
N VAL A 21 7.99 -3.70 -2.67
CA VAL A 21 7.24 -4.54 -1.72
C VAL A 21 8.12 -4.87 -0.51
N GLU A 22 9.40 -5.21 -0.72
CA GLU A 22 10.35 -5.50 0.36
C GLU A 22 10.59 -4.27 1.24
N ARG A 23 10.67 -3.08 0.65
CA ARG A 23 10.78 -1.81 1.40
C ARG A 23 9.51 -1.52 2.20
N LEU A 24 8.34 -1.85 1.67
CA LEU A 24 7.07 -1.75 2.38
C LEU A 24 7.05 -2.68 3.59
N PHE A 25 7.47 -3.93 3.43
CA PHE A 25 7.57 -4.91 4.53
C PHE A 25 8.63 -4.54 5.57
N SER A 26 9.77 -3.98 5.14
CA SER A 26 10.82 -3.51 6.04
C SER A 26 10.32 -2.33 6.90
N LYS A 27 9.64 -1.34 6.30
CA LYS A 27 9.00 -0.25 7.05
C LYS A 27 7.86 -0.76 7.95
N GLY A 28 7.09 -1.72 7.45
CA GLY A 28 5.97 -2.35 8.15
C GLY A 28 6.38 -3.41 9.18
N HIS A 29 7.68 -3.69 9.34
CA HIS A 29 8.17 -4.76 10.20
C HIS A 29 7.68 -4.61 11.65
N ILE A 30 7.53 -3.38 12.15
CA ILE A 30 6.99 -3.12 13.49
C ILE A 30 5.52 -3.58 13.62
N LEU A 31 4.72 -3.46 12.55
CA LEU A 31 3.33 -3.95 12.52
C LEU A 31 3.24 -5.48 12.38
N ILE A 32 4.29 -6.11 11.86
CA ILE A 32 4.35 -7.55 11.58
C ILE A 32 5.02 -8.33 12.71
N THR A 33 5.93 -7.69 13.46
CA THR A 33 6.66 -8.29 14.59
C THR A 33 5.81 -8.44 15.85
N HIS A 34 6.35 -9.19 16.82
CA HIS A 34 5.73 -9.61 18.08
C HIS A 34 5.11 -8.53 18.99
N LEU A 35 5.13 -7.24 18.62
CA LEU A 35 4.36 -6.15 19.26
C LEU A 35 2.84 -6.25 19.01
N ARG A 36 2.39 -7.37 18.43
CA ARG A 36 1.03 -7.65 18.00
C ARG A 36 0.07 -7.75 19.18
N ASN A 37 -0.59 -6.64 19.51
CA ASN A 37 -1.80 -6.55 20.31
C ASN A 37 -3.03 -7.25 19.65
N GLY A 38 -2.83 -8.36 18.91
CA GLY A 38 -3.90 -9.17 18.30
C GLY A 38 -4.32 -8.84 16.84
N LEU A 39 -3.63 -7.94 16.12
CA LEU A 39 -4.02 -7.50 14.76
C LEU A 39 -3.99 -8.61 13.70
N SER A 40 -5.14 -9.00 13.13
CA SER A 40 -5.26 -9.95 12.00
C SER A 40 -4.36 -9.60 10.81
N ALA A 41 -3.98 -10.60 10.01
CA ALA A 41 -3.25 -10.37 8.76
C ALA A 41 -3.98 -9.35 7.88
N ALA A 42 -5.30 -9.46 7.76
CA ALA A 42 -6.12 -8.53 6.97
C ALA A 42 -5.99 -7.07 7.45
N SER A 43 -5.97 -6.84 8.77
CA SER A 43 -5.76 -5.48 9.31
C SER A 43 -4.36 -4.94 9.04
N ILE A 44 -3.33 -5.80 9.07
CA ILE A 44 -1.96 -5.40 8.75
C ILE A 44 -1.87 -4.95 7.28
N TRP A 45 -2.47 -5.71 6.36
CA TRP A 45 -2.55 -5.33 4.95
C TRP A 45 -3.29 -4.02 4.73
N ALA A 46 -4.44 -3.82 5.39
CA ALA A 46 -5.20 -2.59 5.28
C ALA A 46 -4.40 -1.36 5.77
N ILE A 47 -3.69 -1.49 6.89
CA ILE A 47 -2.83 -0.43 7.44
C ILE A 47 -1.66 -0.11 6.49
N LEU A 48 -1.02 -1.13 5.93
CA LEU A 48 0.08 -0.96 4.96
C LEU A 48 -0.38 -0.20 3.70
N CYS A 49 -1.54 -0.58 3.14
CA CYS A 49 -2.13 0.13 2.00
C CYS A 49 -2.53 1.56 2.36
N LEU A 50 -3.18 1.77 3.51
CA LEU A 50 -3.59 3.09 3.97
C LEU A 50 -2.39 4.04 4.13
N ASN A 51 -1.28 3.53 4.68
CA ASN A 51 -0.05 4.30 4.83
C ASN A 51 0.57 4.68 3.47
N ASP A 52 0.60 3.78 2.49
CA ASP A 52 1.07 4.10 1.13
C ASP A 52 0.17 5.14 0.43
N TRP A 53 -1.14 5.03 0.59
CA TRP A 53 -2.11 5.97 0.02
C TRP A 53 -2.03 7.36 0.67
N ALA A 54 -1.85 7.42 1.98
CA ALA A 54 -1.62 8.67 2.69
C ALA A 54 -0.35 9.37 2.20
N GLN A 55 0.75 8.63 2.02
CA GLN A 55 2.00 9.19 1.46
C GLN A 55 1.84 9.73 0.04
N LYS A 56 0.96 9.12 -0.76
CA LYS A 56 0.65 9.58 -2.13
C LYS A 56 -0.41 10.69 -2.17
N GLY A 57 -0.93 11.11 -1.01
CA GLY A 57 -1.96 12.16 -0.90
C GLY A 57 -3.35 11.73 -1.36
N TYR A 58 -3.63 10.43 -1.44
CA TYR A 58 -4.96 9.91 -1.79
C TYR A 58 -5.94 9.93 -0.61
N VAL A 59 -5.42 10.00 0.61
CA VAL A 59 -6.23 10.08 1.84
C VAL A 59 -6.25 11.54 2.30
N LYS A 60 -7.44 12.12 2.48
CA LYS A 60 -7.59 13.45 3.07
C LYS A 60 -7.81 13.31 4.57
N ASP A 61 -7.24 14.21 5.36
CA ASP A 61 -7.41 14.17 6.82
C ASP A 61 -8.88 14.24 7.26
N LYS A 62 -9.73 14.88 6.46
CA LYS A 62 -11.18 14.93 6.67
C LYS A 62 -11.83 13.54 6.68
N ASP A 63 -11.35 12.63 5.83
CA ASP A 63 -11.89 11.28 5.72
C ASP A 63 -11.46 10.40 6.91
N VAL A 64 -10.28 10.68 7.47
CA VAL A 64 -9.77 10.01 8.67
C VAL A 64 -10.52 10.46 9.92
N LEU A 65 -10.75 11.78 10.05
CA LEU A 65 -11.48 12.37 11.17
C LEU A 65 -12.96 11.96 11.21
N ALA A 66 -13.56 11.58 10.09
CA ALA A 66 -14.94 11.13 10.03
C ALA A 66 -15.15 9.70 10.58
N VAL A 67 -14.07 8.92 10.71
CA VAL A 67 -14.10 7.52 11.18
C VAL A 67 -13.79 7.41 12.68
N THR A 68 -13.04 8.35 13.24
CA THR A 68 -12.75 8.49 14.68
C THR A 68 -13.86 9.22 15.42
#